data_AF-A0A819Q8V7-F1
#
_entry.id   AF-A0A819Q8V7-F1
#
_cell.length_a   1.000
_cell.length_b   1.000
_cell.length_c   1.000
_cell.angle_alpha   90.00
_cell.angle_beta   90.00
_cell.angle_gamma   90.00
#
_symmetry.space_group_name_H-M   'P 1'
#
loop_
_entity.id
_entity.type
_entity.pdbx_description
1 polymer ?
#
loop_
_entity_poly.entity_id
_entity_poly.type
_entity_poly.pdbx_seq_one_letter_code
_entity_poly.pdbx_strand_id
1 'polypeptide(L)'
;MEFAPVGSLTIVGSNFVMADLPNGGEVAPPLVTTKTDARANGPISSAGTTQAPVSTTTAATTIAPTKSKIVGGDRQHEIARLAKALRDERRATIDPRHEYLFGRLAEAIGIEPSQVEDHILGDDKFDCIDDFFLAGGRRVLMFYYQESKNPEPNQPVYGRLANTGPKKRVMISTGDESMQLTGVLYYFVRPNQPKAITPANIVNEVVFGQLDASNGKMLESIDQLLANMLIPLFQQYEDWGALKTRSNINVQDFLDAMSQFTATVNGASDNIAHQVKLAPSDNDSTLSTLATPNDYQTMAQNGDFIIECEKLMDKWCKQIEKILAESEQIRREADDVGPSAELIHWKQRMATFNNLLEQIKSSRCRAVVGVLQSAKSKSINRWKDLDARITDAANEAKDNVRYLYTLDKFFSTLDKNNPNAIAENIPSLMNAIRMIHSISQYYNSSERMTSLFVKITNQMINTCKRYIKNGCSRLWDIPKQDLVNRIQESKKLNNEYQAYFHKTKGKLQESANERQWNFR
;
A
#
# COMPACT_ATOMS: atom_id res chain seq x y z
N MET A 1 -14.64 29.04 36.16
CA MET A 1 -13.96 27.77 36.49
C MET A 1 -13.95 26.92 35.25
N GLU A 2 -12.80 26.32 35.00
CA GLU A 2 -12.24 25.90 33.71
C GLU A 2 -13.10 24.95 32.88
N PHE A 3 -13.24 25.28 31.59
CA PHE A 3 -13.51 24.30 30.55
C PHE A 3 -12.18 23.94 29.88
N ALA A 4 -11.74 22.70 30.08
CA ALA A 4 -10.66 22.08 29.31
C ALA A 4 -11.16 21.74 27.89
N PRO A 5 -10.38 22.01 26.82
CA PRO A 5 -10.79 21.67 25.47
C PRO A 5 -10.49 20.20 25.14
N VAL A 6 -11.48 19.52 24.58
CA VAL A 6 -11.37 18.20 23.97
C VAL A 6 -10.53 18.32 22.69
N GLY A 7 -9.44 17.57 22.61
CA GLY A 7 -8.53 17.55 21.47
C GLY A 7 -9.20 17.02 20.20
N SER A 8 -9.31 17.88 19.20
CA SER A 8 -9.61 17.50 17.82
C SER A 8 -8.39 16.79 17.22
N LEU A 9 -8.55 15.53 16.81
CA LEU A 9 -7.61 14.84 15.94
C LEU A 9 -7.71 15.46 14.54
N THR A 10 -6.86 16.46 14.28
CA THR A 10 -6.66 17.00 12.94
C THR A 10 -5.93 15.95 12.09
N ILE A 11 -6.58 15.49 11.03
CA ILE A 11 -5.95 14.72 9.96
C ILE A 11 -4.88 15.62 9.34
N VAL A 12 -3.61 15.32 9.61
CA VAL A 12 -2.46 15.99 9.02
C VAL A 12 -2.39 15.60 7.55
N GLY A 13 -3.03 16.40 6.70
CA GLY A 13 -2.66 16.50 5.30
C GLY A 13 -1.20 16.94 5.22
N SER A 14 -0.38 16.16 4.50
CA SER A 14 1.04 16.43 4.31
C SER A 14 1.25 17.75 3.55
N ASN A 15 1.31 18.86 4.29
CA ASN A 15 1.80 20.14 3.81
C ASN A 15 3.30 20.02 3.55
N PHE A 16 3.68 19.85 2.29
CA PHE A 16 5.07 20.01 1.86
C PHE A 16 5.37 21.51 1.76
N VAL A 17 5.90 22.08 2.83
CA VAL A 17 6.39 23.46 2.87
C VAL A 17 7.73 23.51 2.11
N MET A 18 7.80 24.35 1.09
CA MET A 18 9.02 24.73 0.39
C MET A 18 9.98 25.41 1.38
N ALA A 19 11.16 24.83 1.58
CA ALA A 19 12.28 25.49 2.25
C ALA A 19 13.28 25.94 1.19
N ASP A 20 13.61 27.24 1.22
CA ASP A 20 14.60 27.90 0.38
C ASP A 20 16.01 27.29 0.56
N LEU A 21 16.70 27.07 -0.57
CA LEU A 21 18.12 26.72 -0.64
C LEU A 21 18.97 28.01 -0.55
N PRO A 22 20.03 28.04 0.28
CA PRO A 22 21.16 28.93 0.04
C PRO A 22 22.32 28.21 -0.65
N ASN A 23 22.98 29.00 -1.50
CA ASN A 23 24.10 28.72 -2.39
C ASN A 23 25.30 27.93 -1.81
N GLY A 24 25.87 27.10 -2.69
CA GLY A 24 27.30 27.03 -3.04
C GLY A 24 28.35 27.13 -1.93
N GLY A 25 29.02 25.99 -1.66
CA GLY A 25 30.25 25.94 -0.87
C GLY A 25 30.94 24.58 -0.99
N GLU A 26 32.02 24.57 -1.77
CA GLU A 26 32.97 23.49 -2.05
C GLU A 26 33.61 22.91 -0.77
N VAL A 27 33.69 21.58 -0.61
CA VAL A 27 34.50 20.96 0.45
C VAL A 27 35.16 19.67 -0.06
N ALA A 28 36.50 19.67 -0.08
CA ALA A 28 37.34 18.48 -0.15
C ALA A 28 38.08 18.29 1.21
N PRO A 29 38.45 17.04 1.59
CA PRO A 29 38.93 16.64 2.93
C PRO A 29 40.48 16.78 3.03
N PRO A 30 41.24 16.28 4.04
CA PRO A 30 40.94 15.43 5.21
C PRO A 30 41.66 15.88 6.52
N LEU A 31 41.64 15.07 7.60
CA LEU A 31 42.85 14.60 8.32
C LEU A 31 42.54 13.77 9.59
N VAL A 32 43.29 12.66 9.68
CA VAL A 32 43.45 11.74 10.80
C VAL A 32 44.53 12.27 11.74
N THR A 33 44.33 12.21 13.07
CA THR A 33 45.45 12.13 14.02
C THR A 33 45.13 11.20 15.20
N THR A 34 46.01 10.20 15.34
CA THR A 34 46.22 9.23 16.41
C THR A 34 46.98 9.81 17.61
N LYS A 35 46.88 9.14 18.78
CA LYS A 35 47.87 8.97 19.91
C LYS A 35 47.37 9.43 21.28
N THR A 36 47.73 8.86 22.44
CA THR A 36 48.31 7.58 22.93
C THR A 36 48.24 7.64 24.48
N ASP A 37 48.14 6.46 25.10
CA ASP A 37 48.53 6.02 26.46
C ASP A 37 49.20 6.96 27.47
N ALA A 38 48.83 6.81 28.75
CA ALA A 38 49.78 6.75 29.89
C ALA A 38 49.19 6.04 31.13
N ARG A 39 49.99 5.12 31.68
CA ARG A 39 49.82 4.27 32.88
C ARG A 39 50.53 4.88 34.11
N ALA A 40 50.30 4.24 35.28
CA ALA A 40 51.09 4.17 36.54
C ALA A 40 50.50 4.96 37.72
N ASN A 41 50.49 4.54 39.00
CA ASN A 41 50.91 3.35 39.75
C ASN A 41 50.27 3.47 41.17
N GLY A 42 50.06 2.35 41.90
CA GLY A 42 49.57 2.30 43.31
C GLY A 42 50.63 2.72 44.37
N PRO A 43 50.69 2.14 45.60
CA PRO A 43 49.74 1.37 46.43
C PRO A 43 49.66 1.91 47.89
N ILE A 44 49.02 1.19 48.85
CA ILE A 44 49.46 0.95 50.26
C ILE A 44 48.40 0.13 51.03
N SER A 45 48.90 -0.79 51.86
CA SER A 45 48.21 -1.76 52.73
C SER A 45 48.52 -1.56 54.22
N SER A 46 47.59 -1.90 55.13
CA SER A 46 47.81 -2.51 56.46
C SER A 46 46.43 -2.91 57.07
N ALA A 47 46.14 -4.19 57.31
CA ALA A 47 46.37 -5.02 58.52
C ALA A 47 45.60 -4.50 59.77
N GLY A 48 44.86 -5.25 60.58
CA GLY A 48 44.44 -6.66 60.73
C GLY A 48 43.37 -6.70 61.87
N THR A 49 42.58 -7.75 62.09
CA THR A 49 42.81 -8.76 63.15
C THR A 49 41.75 -9.88 63.09
N THR A 50 42.29 -11.11 63.13
CA THR A 50 41.85 -12.49 63.36
C THR A 50 40.51 -12.87 64.01
N GLN A 51 39.91 -13.97 63.52
CA GLN A 51 39.78 -15.35 64.11
C GLN A 51 38.65 -16.11 63.35
N ALA A 52 38.62 -17.41 63.05
CA ALA A 52 39.49 -18.59 63.07
C ALA A 52 38.76 -19.70 62.23
N PRO A 53 39.42 -20.81 61.85
CA PRO A 53 39.20 -21.51 60.56
C PRO A 53 38.72 -22.97 60.70
N VAL A 54 38.27 -23.61 59.60
CA VAL A 54 38.44 -25.07 59.39
C VAL A 54 38.67 -25.39 57.91
N SER A 55 39.72 -26.17 57.68
CA SER A 55 40.31 -26.64 56.44
C SER A 55 39.65 -27.92 55.90
N THR A 56 39.75 -28.18 54.59
CA THR A 56 40.14 -29.52 54.07
C THR A 56 40.57 -29.45 52.59
N THR A 57 41.85 -29.76 52.36
CA THR A 57 42.45 -30.50 51.23
C THR A 57 41.72 -31.85 51.04
N THR A 58 41.67 -32.57 49.90
CA THR A 58 42.59 -32.79 48.78
C THR A 58 41.90 -33.66 47.72
N ALA A 59 42.42 -33.58 46.49
CA ALA A 59 42.60 -34.66 45.50
C ALA A 59 41.40 -35.20 44.68
N ALA A 60 41.68 -35.24 43.37
CA ALA A 60 40.83 -35.67 42.27
C ALA A 60 40.73 -37.21 42.17
N THR A 61 39.58 -37.68 41.68
CA THR A 61 39.51 -38.88 40.83
C THR A 61 38.40 -38.70 39.82
N THR A 62 38.79 -38.82 38.55
CA THR A 62 37.99 -38.71 37.34
C THR A 62 37.02 -39.88 37.23
N ILE A 63 35.72 -39.60 37.19
CA ILE A 63 34.70 -40.51 36.63
C ILE A 63 33.76 -39.65 35.76
N ALA A 64 33.65 -40.03 34.50
CA ALA A 64 32.85 -39.34 33.48
C ALA A 64 31.35 -39.30 33.86
N PRO A 65 30.62 -38.19 33.62
CA PRO A 65 29.17 -38.23 33.68
C PRO A 65 28.63 -38.73 32.32
N THR A 66 28.11 -39.94 32.35
CA THR A 66 27.14 -40.44 31.39
C THR A 66 25.96 -39.47 31.25
N LYS A 67 25.63 -39.16 29.99
CA LYS A 67 24.49 -38.36 29.51
C LYS A 67 23.20 -38.55 30.33
N SER A 68 22.74 -37.53 31.04
CA SER A 68 21.34 -37.44 31.51
C SER A 68 20.48 -36.78 30.43
N LYS A 69 19.79 -37.60 29.64
CA LYS A 69 18.95 -37.17 28.52
C LYS A 69 17.47 -37.01 28.90
N ILE A 70 17.16 -36.71 30.18
CA ILE A 70 15.78 -36.87 30.71
C ILE A 70 15.10 -35.54 31.11
N VAL A 71 15.80 -34.42 31.27
CA VAL A 71 15.19 -33.16 31.77
C VAL A 71 14.35 -32.39 30.73
N GLY A 72 14.51 -32.68 29.43
CA GLY A 72 13.71 -32.04 28.38
C GLY A 72 12.28 -32.58 28.24
N GLY A 73 12.08 -33.86 28.55
CA GLY A 73 10.77 -34.52 28.42
C GLY A 73 9.78 -34.06 29.49
N ASP A 74 10.22 -33.98 30.74
CA ASP A 74 9.37 -33.59 31.87
C ASP A 74 8.86 -32.15 31.74
N ARG A 75 9.71 -31.21 31.30
CA ARG A 75 9.33 -29.82 31.05
C ARG A 75 8.33 -29.71 29.89
N GLN A 76 8.50 -30.50 28.84
CA GLN A 76 7.55 -30.52 27.71
C GLN A 76 6.21 -31.14 28.11
N HIS A 77 6.22 -32.19 28.93
CA HIS A 77 5.02 -32.81 29.49
C HIS A 77 4.29 -31.85 30.45
N GLU A 78 5.01 -31.09 31.26
CA GLU A 78 4.44 -30.08 32.16
C GLU A 78 3.81 -28.93 31.37
N ILE A 79 4.49 -28.39 30.36
CA ILE A 79 3.95 -27.36 29.45
C ILE A 79 2.69 -27.87 28.74
N ALA A 80 2.71 -29.10 28.22
CA ALA A 80 1.54 -29.70 27.56
C ALA A 80 0.37 -29.89 28.54
N ARG A 81 0.65 -30.24 29.80
CA ARG A 81 -0.37 -30.37 30.85
C ARG A 81 -0.99 -29.02 31.19
N LEU A 82 -0.19 -27.97 31.34
CA LEU A 82 -0.67 -26.60 31.58
C LEU A 82 -1.50 -26.08 30.40
N ALA A 83 -1.04 -26.29 29.17
CA ALA A 83 -1.78 -25.91 27.97
C ALA A 83 -3.13 -26.65 27.86
N LYS A 84 -3.18 -27.93 28.23
CA LYS A 84 -4.43 -28.68 28.29
C LYS A 84 -5.38 -28.13 29.36
N ALA A 85 -4.86 -27.87 30.58
CA ALA A 85 -5.66 -27.30 31.67
C ALA A 85 -6.26 -25.93 31.29
N LEU A 86 -5.48 -25.06 30.64
CA LEU A 86 -5.96 -23.75 30.16
C LEU A 86 -7.07 -23.89 29.12
N ARG A 87 -6.95 -24.86 28.20
CA ARG A 87 -7.98 -25.14 27.19
C ARG A 87 -9.26 -25.68 27.83
N ASP A 88 -9.14 -26.54 28.82
CA ASP A 88 -10.28 -27.09 29.57
C ASP A 88 -10.99 -25.98 30.39
N GLU A 89 -10.24 -25.06 30.99
CA GLU A 89 -10.78 -23.88 31.69
C GLU A 89 -11.54 -22.96 30.73
N ARG A 90 -10.94 -22.59 29.60
CA ARG A 90 -11.60 -21.77 28.56
C ARG A 90 -12.80 -22.46 27.94
N ARG A 91 -12.77 -23.79 27.79
CA ARG A 91 -13.93 -24.56 27.33
C ARG A 91 -15.10 -24.47 28.31
N ALA A 92 -14.82 -24.35 29.61
CA ALA A 92 -15.86 -24.15 30.63
C ALA A 92 -16.47 -22.74 30.62
N THR A 93 -15.82 -21.74 30.02
CA THR A 93 -16.35 -20.37 29.89
C THR A 93 -17.16 -20.15 28.60
N ILE A 94 -17.14 -21.11 27.67
CA ILE A 94 -17.94 -21.06 26.44
C ILE A 94 -19.42 -21.00 26.79
N ASP A 95 -20.10 -20.04 26.17
CA ASP A 95 -21.53 -19.82 26.30
C ASP A 95 -22.18 -19.71 24.90
N PRO A 96 -23.51 -19.54 24.79
CA PRO A 96 -24.17 -19.46 23.49
C PRO A 96 -23.67 -18.33 22.56
N ARG A 97 -23.01 -17.30 23.11
CA ARG A 97 -22.42 -16.22 22.29
C ARG A 97 -21.16 -16.71 21.59
N HIS A 98 -20.32 -17.45 22.29
CA HIS A 98 -19.13 -18.09 21.72
C HIS A 98 -19.52 -19.12 20.65
N GLU A 99 -20.50 -19.97 20.96
CA GLU A 99 -21.01 -20.97 20.01
C GLU A 99 -21.55 -20.32 18.74
N TYR A 100 -22.24 -19.18 18.86
CA TYR A 100 -22.69 -18.41 17.70
C TYR A 100 -21.53 -17.93 16.83
N LEU A 101 -20.49 -17.33 17.42
CA LEU A 101 -19.31 -16.88 16.67
C LEU A 101 -18.58 -18.05 15.99
N PHE A 102 -18.36 -19.15 16.72
CA PHE A 102 -17.67 -20.33 16.20
C PHE A 102 -18.48 -21.03 15.11
N GLY A 103 -19.80 -21.09 15.26
CA GLY A 103 -20.71 -21.64 14.25
C GLY A 103 -20.66 -20.85 12.94
N ARG A 104 -20.68 -19.50 13.02
CA ARG A 104 -20.54 -18.64 11.83
C ARG A 104 -19.18 -18.80 11.15
N LEU A 105 -18.11 -18.89 11.93
CA LEU A 105 -16.78 -19.16 11.38
C LEU A 105 -16.70 -20.53 10.72
N ALA A 106 -17.24 -21.57 11.35
CA ALA A 106 -17.25 -22.93 10.85
C ALA A 106 -18.02 -23.03 9.52
N GLU A 107 -19.21 -22.41 9.46
CA GLU A 107 -20.04 -22.32 8.25
C GLU A 107 -19.28 -21.63 7.11
N ALA A 108 -18.65 -20.48 7.38
CA ALA A 108 -17.96 -19.71 6.35
C ALA A 108 -16.66 -20.36 5.86
N ILE A 109 -15.93 -21.05 6.75
CA ILE A 109 -14.69 -21.75 6.42
C ILE A 109 -14.98 -23.12 5.77
N GLY A 110 -16.12 -23.74 6.08
CA GLY A 110 -16.46 -25.10 5.64
C GLY A 110 -15.76 -26.20 6.46
N ILE A 111 -15.55 -25.97 7.76
CA ILE A 111 -14.99 -26.96 8.70
C ILE A 111 -15.96 -27.21 9.85
N GLU A 112 -15.72 -28.26 10.65
CA GLU A 112 -16.57 -28.55 11.80
C GLU A 112 -16.39 -27.49 12.91
N PRO A 113 -17.45 -27.11 13.64
CA PRO A 113 -17.37 -26.18 14.76
C PRO A 113 -16.36 -26.60 15.85
N SER A 114 -16.24 -27.90 16.09
CA SER A 114 -15.25 -28.47 17.02
C SER A 114 -13.81 -28.13 16.65
N GLN A 115 -13.49 -28.08 15.35
CA GLN A 115 -12.16 -27.71 14.87
C GLN A 115 -11.89 -26.21 15.05
N VAL A 116 -12.90 -25.37 14.85
CA VAL A 116 -12.80 -23.92 15.12
C VAL A 116 -12.57 -23.67 16.60
N GLU A 117 -13.37 -24.32 17.45
CA GLU A 117 -13.24 -24.26 18.91
C GLU A 117 -11.83 -24.67 19.35
N ASP A 118 -11.32 -25.80 18.85
CA ASP A 118 -9.96 -26.26 19.16
C ASP A 118 -8.88 -25.29 18.67
N HIS A 119 -9.04 -24.66 17.50
CA HIS A 119 -8.07 -23.68 17.04
C HIS A 119 -8.02 -22.43 17.93
N ILE A 120 -9.18 -21.97 18.40
CA ILE A 120 -9.37 -20.72 19.15
C ILE A 120 -9.02 -20.88 20.63
N LEU A 121 -9.40 -21.99 21.27
CA LEU A 121 -9.13 -22.22 22.70
C LEU A 121 -7.64 -22.18 23.04
N GLY A 122 -6.79 -22.59 22.10
CA GLY A 122 -5.33 -22.55 22.23
C GLY A 122 -4.68 -21.24 21.80
N ASP A 123 -5.45 -20.23 21.44
CA ASP A 123 -4.92 -18.93 21.02
C ASP A 123 -4.67 -18.04 22.24
N ASP A 124 -3.50 -17.39 22.31
CA ASP A 124 -3.14 -16.53 23.44
C ASP A 124 -4.08 -15.31 23.55
N LYS A 125 -4.74 -14.92 22.45
CA LYS A 125 -5.64 -13.77 22.38
C LYS A 125 -7.13 -14.14 22.62
N PHE A 126 -7.42 -15.33 23.16
CA PHE A 126 -8.79 -15.80 23.44
C PHE A 126 -9.64 -14.78 24.22
N ASP A 127 -9.06 -14.16 25.24
CA ASP A 127 -9.75 -13.24 26.15
C ASP A 127 -10.32 -12.00 25.42
N CYS A 128 -9.85 -11.72 24.19
CA CYS A 128 -10.40 -10.67 23.34
C CYS A 128 -11.87 -10.90 22.94
N ILE A 129 -12.35 -12.15 23.01
CA ILE A 129 -13.74 -12.51 22.70
C ILE A 129 -14.66 -11.99 23.81
N ASP A 130 -14.27 -12.15 25.07
CA ASP A 130 -15.05 -11.65 26.20
C ASP A 130 -15.10 -10.12 26.21
N ASP A 131 -13.97 -9.45 25.93
CA ASP A 131 -13.90 -8.01 25.73
C ASP A 131 -14.84 -7.51 24.62
N PHE A 132 -15.05 -8.29 23.56
CA PHE A 132 -15.98 -7.95 22.49
C PHE A 132 -17.44 -7.96 22.96
N PHE A 133 -17.78 -8.79 23.95
CA PHE A 133 -19.14 -8.88 24.47
C PHE A 133 -19.51 -7.81 25.50
N LEU A 134 -18.54 -7.21 26.19
CA LEU A 134 -18.78 -6.22 27.25
C LEU A 134 -19.42 -4.91 26.73
N ALA A 135 -20.20 -4.24 27.57
CA ALA A 135 -20.67 -2.88 27.29
C ALA A 135 -19.46 -1.93 27.22
N GLY A 136 -19.35 -1.11 26.16
CA GLY A 136 -18.16 -0.28 25.91
C GLY A 136 -16.92 -1.07 25.47
N GLY A 137 -17.04 -2.39 25.30
CA GLY A 137 -15.97 -3.29 24.92
C GLY A 137 -15.47 -3.12 23.48
N ARG A 138 -14.74 -4.12 22.99
CA ARG A 138 -14.11 -4.05 21.66
C ARG A 138 -15.16 -4.02 20.55
N ARG A 139 -14.97 -3.14 19.56
CA ARG A 139 -15.90 -2.95 18.42
C ARG A 139 -15.75 -4.02 17.33
N VAL A 140 -14.55 -4.55 17.14
CA VAL A 140 -14.21 -5.46 16.04
C VAL A 140 -13.44 -6.65 16.57
N LEU A 141 -13.82 -7.84 16.15
CA LEU A 141 -13.11 -9.08 16.41
C LEU A 141 -12.67 -9.67 15.07
N MET A 142 -11.39 -10.02 14.91
CA MET A 142 -10.82 -10.51 13.66
C MET A 142 -10.21 -11.90 13.84
N PHE A 143 -10.45 -12.76 12.86
CA PHE A 143 -9.97 -14.13 12.80
C PHE A 143 -9.30 -14.37 11.45
N TYR A 144 -8.06 -14.87 11.47
CA TYR A 144 -7.34 -15.23 10.26
C TYR A 144 -7.39 -16.74 10.07
N TYR A 145 -7.80 -17.18 8.89
CA TYR A 145 -7.71 -18.57 8.46
C TYR A 145 -6.61 -18.70 7.41
N GLN A 146 -5.42 -19.11 7.85
CA GLN A 146 -4.22 -19.18 7.03
C GLN A 146 -3.25 -20.24 7.52
N GLU A 147 -2.22 -20.52 6.73
CA GLU A 147 -1.16 -21.46 7.11
C GLU A 147 -0.37 -20.93 8.31
N SER A 148 -0.19 -21.77 9.32
CA SER A 148 0.66 -21.42 10.46
C SER A 148 2.13 -21.66 10.10
N LYS A 149 2.96 -20.61 10.15
CA LYS A 149 4.41 -20.72 10.00
C LYS A 149 5.08 -21.38 11.22
N ASN A 150 4.38 -21.45 12.35
CA ASN A 150 4.83 -22.17 13.53
C ASN A 150 4.21 -23.57 13.54
N PRO A 151 5.02 -24.65 13.46
CA PRO A 151 4.54 -25.94 13.93
C PRO A 151 4.15 -25.77 15.40
N GLU A 152 3.04 -26.38 15.81
CA GLU A 152 2.61 -26.34 17.21
C GLU A 152 3.78 -26.65 18.13
N PRO A 153 4.05 -25.84 19.18
CA PRO A 153 4.98 -26.25 20.23
C PRO A 153 4.51 -27.53 20.95
N ASN A 154 3.25 -27.96 20.79
CA ASN A 154 2.54 -28.78 21.78
C ASN A 154 1.64 -29.89 21.22
N GLN A 155 2.08 -30.62 20.19
CA GLN A 155 1.45 -31.89 19.83
C GLN A 155 2.29 -33.07 20.36
N PRO A 156 1.76 -33.94 21.25
CA PRO A 156 2.49 -35.13 21.68
C PRO A 156 2.64 -36.07 20.46
N VAL A 157 3.89 -36.31 20.05
CA VAL A 157 4.24 -37.24 18.98
C VAL A 157 4.08 -38.67 19.52
N TYR A 158 2.84 -39.16 19.56
CA TYR A 158 2.56 -40.59 19.63
C TYR A 158 1.66 -40.99 18.47
N GLY A 159 2.26 -41.66 17.49
CA GLY A 159 1.57 -42.59 16.61
C GLY A 159 0.56 -42.00 15.62
N ARG A 160 0.97 -41.06 14.76
CA ARG A 160 0.43 -40.95 13.39
C ARG A 160 1.56 -40.52 12.45
N LEU A 161 1.60 -41.14 11.27
CA LEU A 161 2.50 -40.79 10.17
C LEU A 161 2.55 -39.26 10.00
N ALA A 162 3.76 -38.72 10.04
CA ALA A 162 4.04 -37.30 9.95
C ALA A 162 3.56 -36.75 8.59
N ASN A 163 2.34 -36.23 8.56
CA ASN A 163 1.87 -35.40 7.46
C ASN A 163 2.30 -33.97 7.77
N THR A 164 3.59 -33.68 7.57
CA THR A 164 4.21 -32.36 7.73
C THR A 164 3.92 -31.46 6.52
N GLY A 165 2.64 -31.38 6.14
CA GLY A 165 2.16 -30.35 5.23
C GLY A 165 1.70 -29.12 6.02
N PRO A 166 1.70 -27.92 5.41
CA PRO A 166 1.16 -26.73 6.06
C PRO A 166 -0.32 -26.94 6.40
N LYS A 167 -0.66 -26.85 7.70
CA LYS A 167 -2.05 -26.93 8.17
C LYS A 167 -2.60 -25.51 8.32
N LYS A 168 -3.70 -25.21 7.64
CA LYS A 168 -4.47 -23.97 7.86
C LYS A 168 -5.17 -24.05 9.21
N ARG A 169 -5.11 -22.97 9.98
CA ARG A 169 -5.78 -22.86 11.29
C ARG A 169 -6.44 -21.50 11.45
N VAL A 170 -7.42 -21.44 12.35
CA VAL A 170 -8.04 -20.18 12.78
C VAL A 170 -7.17 -19.57 13.88
N MET A 171 -6.90 -18.27 13.80
CA MET A 171 -6.12 -17.52 14.78
C MET A 171 -6.80 -16.17 15.04
N ILE A 172 -6.77 -15.70 16.28
CA ILE A 172 -7.33 -14.40 16.64
C ILE A 172 -6.30 -13.31 16.30
N SER A 173 -6.75 -12.24 15.67
CA SER A 173 -5.92 -11.07 15.39
C SER A 173 -6.45 -9.83 16.09
N THR A 174 -5.53 -9.08 16.69
CA THR A 174 -5.76 -7.76 17.27
C THR A 174 -5.54 -6.63 16.26
N GLY A 175 -5.15 -6.96 15.01
CA GLY A 175 -4.80 -5.98 13.99
C GLY A 175 -3.42 -5.35 14.16
N ASP A 176 -2.59 -5.94 15.01
CA ASP A 176 -1.20 -5.54 15.27
C ASP A 176 -0.24 -6.16 14.24
N GLU A 177 0.94 -5.54 14.07
CA GLU A 177 1.96 -5.97 13.09
C GLU A 177 2.56 -7.36 13.39
N SER A 178 2.21 -7.99 14.52
CA SER A 178 2.69 -9.31 14.90
C SER A 178 2.27 -10.43 13.94
N MET A 179 1.15 -10.26 13.21
CA MET A 179 0.63 -11.27 12.29
C MET A 179 0.24 -10.65 10.94
N GLN A 180 0.99 -11.02 9.90
CA GLN A 180 0.65 -10.69 8.51
C GLN A 180 -0.48 -11.60 8.00
N LEU A 181 -1.47 -10.99 7.35
CA LEU A 181 -2.58 -11.69 6.72
C LEU A 181 -2.13 -12.27 5.36
N THR A 182 -2.24 -13.59 5.20
CA THR A 182 -1.89 -14.32 3.96
C THR A 182 -2.99 -15.25 3.47
N GLY A 183 -4.03 -15.47 4.26
CA GLY A 183 -5.20 -16.27 3.91
C GLY A 183 -6.48 -15.45 3.96
N VAL A 184 -7.51 -16.00 4.59
CA VAL A 184 -8.84 -15.36 4.65
C VAL A 184 -9.02 -14.67 6.00
N LEU A 185 -9.47 -13.42 5.97
CA LEU A 185 -9.92 -12.66 7.13
C LEU A 185 -11.42 -12.85 7.32
N TYR A 186 -11.81 -13.26 8.52
CA TYR A 186 -13.18 -13.23 9.01
C TYR A 186 -13.27 -12.23 10.13
N TYR A 187 -14.33 -11.43 10.16
CA TYR A 187 -14.48 -10.41 11.18
C TYR A 187 -15.92 -10.26 11.66
N PHE A 188 -16.06 -9.86 12.92
CA PHE A 188 -17.32 -9.50 13.53
C PHE A 188 -17.24 -8.04 13.96
N VAL A 189 -18.18 -7.21 13.50
CA VAL A 189 -18.31 -5.80 13.88
C VAL A 189 -19.60 -5.61 14.65
N ARG A 190 -19.52 -4.87 15.75
CA ARG A 190 -20.71 -4.36 16.45
C ARG A 190 -20.86 -2.85 16.22
N PRO A 191 -21.90 -2.39 15.50
CA PRO A 191 -22.11 -0.96 15.28
C PRO A 191 -22.35 -0.17 16.59
N ASN A 192 -23.05 -0.77 17.55
CA ASN A 192 -23.45 -0.14 18.82
C ASN A 192 -22.53 -0.55 19.99
N GLN A 193 -21.46 0.23 20.22
CA GLN A 193 -20.48 -0.04 21.28
C GLN A 193 -20.99 0.15 22.74
N PRO A 194 -21.95 1.03 23.07
CA PRO A 194 -22.38 1.19 24.46
C PRO A 194 -23.15 -0.03 25.03
N LYS A 195 -23.77 -0.84 24.19
CA LYS A 195 -24.68 -1.93 24.60
C LYS A 195 -23.97 -3.28 24.66
N ALA A 196 -24.02 -4.00 25.78
CA ALA A 196 -23.42 -5.34 25.87
C ALA A 196 -24.06 -6.34 24.89
N ILE A 197 -23.25 -7.30 24.41
CA ILE A 197 -23.71 -8.40 23.57
C ILE A 197 -24.17 -9.55 24.47
N THR A 198 -25.43 -9.93 24.31
CA THR A 198 -26.10 -11.00 25.03
C THR A 198 -26.52 -12.10 24.05
N PRO A 199 -26.77 -13.33 24.51
CA PRO A 199 -27.27 -14.41 23.65
C PRO A 199 -28.52 -14.03 22.85
N ALA A 200 -29.38 -13.15 23.41
CA ALA A 200 -30.62 -12.73 22.77
C ALA A 200 -30.43 -11.64 21.69
N ASN A 201 -29.36 -10.85 21.73
CA ASN A 201 -29.16 -9.72 20.82
C ASN A 201 -28.05 -9.93 19.79
N ILE A 202 -27.20 -10.95 19.96
CA ILE A 202 -26.00 -11.15 19.16
C ILE A 202 -26.27 -11.22 17.66
N VAL A 203 -27.38 -11.84 17.25
CA VAL A 203 -27.78 -11.98 15.83
C VAL A 203 -28.08 -10.63 15.18
N ASN A 204 -28.60 -9.66 15.95
CA ASN A 204 -29.02 -8.35 15.44
C ASN A 204 -27.93 -7.27 15.61
N GLU A 205 -27.10 -7.39 16.65
CA GLU A 205 -26.10 -6.37 16.99
C GLU A 205 -24.71 -6.68 16.40
N VAL A 206 -24.47 -7.90 15.93
CA VAL A 206 -23.18 -8.32 15.37
C VAL A 206 -23.30 -8.58 13.87
N VAL A 207 -22.50 -7.84 13.10
CA VAL A 207 -22.34 -8.01 11.66
C VAL A 207 -21.12 -8.88 11.40
N PHE A 208 -21.32 -9.97 10.67
CA PHE A 208 -20.25 -10.86 10.23
C PHE A 208 -19.83 -10.52 8.80
N GLY A 209 -18.53 -10.53 8.53
CA GLY A 209 -17.99 -10.31 7.20
C GLY A 209 -16.73 -11.14 6.94
N GLN A 210 -16.40 -11.27 5.65
CA GLN A 210 -15.26 -12.02 5.15
C GLN A 210 -14.53 -11.20 4.10
N LEU A 211 -13.20 -11.25 4.12
CA LEU A 211 -12.32 -10.68 3.09
C LEU A 211 -11.23 -11.69 2.76
N ASP A 212 -11.07 -12.02 1.48
CA ASP A 212 -10.02 -12.93 1.03
C ASP A 212 -8.74 -12.16 0.71
N ALA A 213 -7.67 -12.41 1.44
CA ALA A 213 -6.35 -11.86 1.16
C ALA A 213 -5.38 -12.92 0.62
N SER A 214 -5.88 -14.12 0.32
CA SER A 214 -5.09 -15.20 -0.27
C SER A 214 -4.43 -14.71 -1.55
N ASN A 215 -3.17 -15.09 -1.75
CA ASN A 215 -2.37 -14.67 -2.90
C ASN A 215 -2.22 -13.15 -3.06
N GLY A 216 -2.38 -12.37 -1.98
CA GLY A 216 -2.24 -10.91 -2.01
C GLY A 216 -3.45 -10.16 -2.56
N LYS A 217 -4.61 -10.82 -2.70
CA LYS A 217 -5.83 -10.26 -3.30
C LYS A 217 -6.69 -9.40 -2.35
N MET A 218 -6.10 -8.87 -1.29
CA MET A 218 -6.82 -8.08 -0.29
C MET A 218 -7.53 -6.87 -0.91
N LEU A 219 -6.85 -6.16 -1.81
CA LEU A 219 -7.44 -5.00 -2.50
C LEU A 219 -8.59 -5.41 -3.42
N GLU A 220 -8.46 -6.52 -4.15
CA GLU A 220 -9.53 -7.07 -4.98
C GLU A 220 -10.77 -7.40 -4.14
N SER A 221 -10.58 -7.98 -2.95
CA SER A 221 -11.69 -8.31 -2.03
C SER A 221 -12.40 -7.07 -1.50
N ILE A 222 -11.65 -5.99 -1.17
CA ILE A 222 -12.23 -4.71 -0.78
C ILE A 222 -13.00 -4.09 -1.95
N ASP A 223 -12.44 -4.14 -3.15
CA ASP A 223 -13.09 -3.64 -4.36
C ASP A 223 -14.42 -4.35 -4.61
N GLN A 224 -14.43 -5.68 -4.58
CA GLN A 224 -15.64 -6.47 -4.76
C GLN A 224 -16.71 -6.14 -3.70
N LEU A 225 -16.32 -5.99 -2.43
CA LEU A 225 -17.24 -5.60 -1.36
C LEU A 225 -17.87 -4.22 -1.64
N LEU A 226 -17.07 -3.25 -2.07
CA LEU A 226 -17.55 -1.89 -2.31
C LEU A 226 -18.35 -1.80 -3.62
N ALA A 227 -17.77 -2.25 -4.74
CA ALA A 227 -18.32 -2.14 -6.08
C ALA A 227 -19.57 -3.00 -6.28
N ASN A 228 -19.56 -4.25 -5.79
CA ASN A 228 -20.61 -5.21 -6.12
C ASN A 228 -21.70 -5.30 -5.05
N MET A 229 -21.40 -4.92 -3.81
CA MET A 229 -22.36 -5.00 -2.70
C MET A 229 -22.74 -3.62 -2.17
N LEU A 230 -21.80 -2.85 -1.60
CA LEU A 230 -22.15 -1.63 -0.87
C LEU A 230 -22.65 -0.49 -1.76
N ILE A 231 -21.98 -0.21 -2.89
CA ILE A 231 -22.40 0.87 -3.80
C ILE A 231 -23.79 0.60 -4.38
N PRO A 232 -24.10 -0.59 -4.95
CA PRO A 232 -25.45 -0.89 -5.43
C PRO A 232 -26.52 -0.78 -4.34
N LEU A 233 -26.22 -1.23 -3.11
CA LEU A 233 -27.13 -1.11 -1.98
C LEU A 233 -27.42 0.36 -1.64
N PHE A 234 -26.39 1.20 -1.54
CA PHE A 234 -26.59 2.63 -1.27
C PHE A 234 -27.28 3.37 -2.42
N GLN A 235 -27.08 2.93 -3.66
CA GLN A 235 -27.80 3.50 -4.81
C GLN A 235 -29.30 3.20 -4.79
N GLN A 236 -29.71 2.05 -4.24
CA GLN A 236 -31.12 1.66 -4.08
C GLN A 236 -31.74 2.21 -2.79
N TYR A 237 -30.92 2.67 -1.85
CA TYR A 237 -31.38 3.16 -0.56
C TYR A 237 -32.00 4.56 -0.66
N GLU A 238 -33.26 4.71 -0.24
CA GLU A 238 -34.02 5.96 -0.36
C GLU A 238 -34.06 6.79 0.93
N ASP A 239 -34.00 6.13 2.10
CA ASP A 239 -34.17 6.77 3.40
C ASP A 239 -32.85 7.22 4.04
N TRP A 240 -32.28 8.29 3.50
CA TRP A 240 -31.07 8.94 4.02
C TRP A 240 -31.29 9.78 5.30
N GLY A 241 -32.40 9.57 6.01
CA GLY A 241 -32.71 10.25 7.26
C GLY A 241 -32.70 11.79 7.11
N ALA A 242 -31.83 12.46 7.86
CA ALA A 242 -31.74 13.91 7.89
C ALA A 242 -31.38 14.55 6.52
N LEU A 243 -30.77 13.79 5.61
CA LEU A 243 -30.34 14.29 4.30
C LEU A 243 -31.43 14.24 3.22
N LYS A 244 -32.65 13.76 3.54
CA LYS A 244 -33.86 13.70 2.69
C LYS A 244 -33.61 13.43 1.19
N THR A 245 -33.98 12.23 0.76
CA THR A 245 -34.08 11.76 -0.64
C THR A 245 -32.74 11.69 -1.38
N ARG A 246 -32.58 10.66 -2.23
CA ARG A 246 -31.41 10.42 -3.10
C ARG A 246 -30.97 11.62 -3.95
N SER A 247 -31.89 12.53 -4.28
CA SER A 247 -31.64 13.73 -5.09
C SER A 247 -30.83 14.81 -4.38
N ASN A 248 -30.50 14.63 -3.09
CA ASN A 248 -29.63 15.55 -2.38
C ASN A 248 -28.20 15.50 -2.95
N ILE A 249 -27.63 16.67 -3.22
CA ILE A 249 -26.27 16.81 -3.76
C ILE A 249 -25.22 16.12 -2.89
N ASN A 250 -25.37 16.17 -1.56
CA ASN A 250 -24.45 15.53 -0.63
C ASN A 250 -24.47 14.00 -0.72
N VAL A 251 -25.63 13.41 -1.05
CA VAL A 251 -25.77 11.96 -1.24
C VAL A 251 -25.12 11.55 -2.56
N GLN A 252 -25.29 12.34 -3.62
CA GLN A 252 -24.61 12.09 -4.90
C GLN A 252 -23.09 12.24 -4.75
N ASP A 253 -22.61 13.28 -4.06
CA ASP A 253 -21.19 13.50 -3.81
C ASP A 253 -20.57 12.33 -3.01
N PHE A 254 -21.30 11.78 -2.03
CA PHE A 254 -20.86 10.60 -1.29
C PHE A 254 -20.75 9.35 -2.17
N LEU A 255 -21.77 9.06 -2.99
CA LEU A 255 -21.75 7.91 -3.91
C LEU A 255 -20.64 8.04 -4.96
N ASP A 256 -20.40 9.26 -5.43
CA ASP A 256 -19.32 9.59 -6.34
C ASP A 256 -17.94 9.41 -5.68
N ALA A 257 -17.80 9.81 -4.41
CA ALA A 257 -16.58 9.60 -3.65
C ALA A 257 -16.30 8.12 -3.42
N MET A 258 -17.33 7.32 -3.10
CA MET A 258 -17.20 5.86 -3.01
C MET A 258 -16.76 5.24 -4.34
N SER A 259 -17.37 5.65 -5.45
CA SER A 259 -17.03 5.14 -6.79
C SER A 259 -15.59 5.52 -7.18
N GLN A 260 -15.14 6.74 -6.85
CA GLN A 260 -13.75 7.17 -7.05
C GLN A 260 -12.77 6.38 -6.17
N PHE A 261 -13.16 6.07 -4.93
CA PHE A 261 -12.34 5.24 -4.06
C PHE A 261 -12.18 3.83 -4.62
N THR A 262 -13.27 3.19 -5.06
CA THR A 262 -13.26 1.89 -5.76
C THR A 262 -12.37 1.94 -7.01
N ALA A 263 -12.48 2.96 -7.85
CA ALA A 263 -11.60 3.14 -9.01
C ALA A 263 -10.11 3.28 -8.60
N THR A 264 -9.83 3.92 -7.48
CA THR A 264 -8.46 4.04 -6.94
C THR A 264 -7.95 2.71 -6.41
N VAL A 265 -8.78 1.93 -5.71
CA VAL A 265 -8.44 0.58 -5.21
C VAL A 265 -8.16 -0.36 -6.38
N ASN A 266 -9.01 -0.37 -7.41
CA ASN A 266 -8.78 -1.13 -8.63
C ASN A 266 -7.50 -0.71 -9.34
N GLY A 267 -7.28 0.59 -9.52
CA GLY A 267 -6.03 1.09 -10.10
C GLY A 267 -4.79 0.67 -9.29
N ALA A 268 -4.87 0.65 -7.96
CA ALA A 268 -3.80 0.16 -7.10
C ALA A 268 -3.60 -1.37 -7.23
N SER A 269 -4.69 -2.14 -7.32
CA SER A 269 -4.65 -3.58 -7.53
C SER A 269 -4.02 -3.93 -8.89
N ASP A 270 -4.43 -3.26 -9.96
CA ASP A 270 -3.85 -3.41 -11.29
C ASP A 270 -2.37 -3.05 -11.31
N ASN A 271 -1.97 -1.98 -10.62
CA ASN A 271 -0.57 -1.61 -10.48
C ASN A 271 0.26 -2.68 -9.76
N ILE A 272 -0.32 -3.35 -8.75
CA ILE A 272 0.34 -4.47 -8.05
C ILE A 272 0.40 -5.71 -8.94
N ALA A 273 -0.67 -6.02 -9.67
CA ALA A 273 -0.72 -7.17 -10.58
C ALA A 273 0.28 -7.01 -11.74
N HIS A 274 0.44 -5.78 -12.25
CA HIS A 274 1.40 -5.42 -13.28
C HIS A 274 2.76 -4.96 -12.72
N GLN A 275 3.01 -5.17 -11.42
CA GLN A 275 4.27 -4.83 -10.79
C GLN A 275 5.40 -5.59 -11.47
N VAL A 276 6.32 -4.86 -12.08
CA VAL A 276 7.51 -5.46 -12.69
C VAL A 276 8.40 -5.96 -11.57
N LYS A 277 8.65 -7.27 -11.48
CA LYS A 277 9.65 -7.84 -10.57
C LYS A 277 10.93 -8.21 -11.33
N LEU A 278 12.06 -7.72 -10.83
CA LEU A 278 13.37 -8.13 -11.31
C LEU A 278 13.56 -9.64 -11.09
N ALA A 279 14.18 -10.32 -12.06
CA ALA A 279 14.33 -11.78 -12.06
C ALA A 279 14.93 -12.30 -10.74
N PRO A 280 14.43 -13.42 -10.17
CA PRO A 280 14.97 -14.00 -8.94
C PRO A 280 16.40 -14.55 -9.12
N SER A 281 17.12 -14.73 -8.01
CA SER A 281 18.48 -15.26 -7.99
C SER A 281 18.41 -16.62 -7.38
N ASP A 282 19.15 -17.55 -7.95
CA ASP A 282 19.28 -18.90 -7.42
C ASP A 282 20.03 -18.91 -6.06
N ASN A 283 20.72 -17.82 -5.71
CA ASN A 283 21.56 -17.66 -4.50
C ASN A 283 21.06 -16.55 -3.54
N ASP A 284 19.75 -16.35 -3.42
CA ASP A 284 19.16 -15.30 -2.58
C ASP A 284 19.58 -15.36 -1.10
N SER A 285 19.81 -16.56 -0.55
CA SER A 285 20.31 -16.73 0.81
C SER A 285 21.70 -16.13 0.99
N THR A 286 22.60 -16.35 0.03
CA THR A 286 23.97 -15.83 0.06
C THR A 286 23.96 -14.32 -0.12
N LEU A 287 23.20 -13.81 -1.10
CA LEU A 287 23.07 -12.36 -1.34
C LEU A 287 22.50 -11.59 -0.13
N SER A 288 21.62 -12.23 0.65
CA SER A 288 21.03 -11.62 1.84
C SER A 288 22.02 -11.47 3.00
N THR A 289 23.09 -12.27 3.02
CA THR A 289 24.16 -12.20 4.05
C THR A 289 25.26 -11.20 3.71
N LEU A 290 25.39 -10.81 2.44
CA LEU A 290 26.41 -9.86 1.99
C LEU A 290 25.96 -8.43 2.28
N ALA A 291 26.61 -7.78 3.23
CA ALA A 291 26.26 -6.41 3.63
C ALA A 291 27.45 -5.45 3.60
N THR A 292 28.67 -5.96 3.81
CA THR A 292 29.86 -5.11 3.96
C THR A 292 30.72 -5.07 2.70
N PRO A 293 31.50 -4.00 2.49
CA PRO A 293 32.45 -3.93 1.39
C PRO A 293 33.49 -5.06 1.37
N ASN A 294 33.86 -5.59 2.54
CA ASN A 294 34.80 -6.71 2.65
C ASN A 294 34.16 -8.01 2.13
N ASP A 295 32.88 -8.24 2.44
CA ASP A 295 32.13 -9.40 1.93
C ASP A 295 32.06 -9.38 0.40
N TYR A 296 31.84 -8.19 -0.19
CA TYR A 296 31.82 -8.03 -1.64
C TYR A 296 33.18 -8.33 -2.27
N GLN A 297 34.28 -7.93 -1.63
CA GLN A 297 35.63 -8.22 -2.10
C GLN A 297 35.96 -9.72 -2.02
N THR A 298 35.56 -10.40 -0.95
CA THR A 298 35.75 -11.84 -0.81
C THR A 298 34.98 -12.60 -1.88
N MET A 299 33.71 -12.24 -2.12
CA MET A 299 32.91 -12.88 -3.17
C MET A 299 33.38 -12.52 -4.59
N ALA A 300 33.99 -11.35 -4.78
CA ALA A 300 34.61 -10.95 -6.04
C ALA A 300 35.90 -11.73 -6.37
N GLN A 301 36.40 -12.59 -5.48
CA GLN A 301 37.47 -13.54 -5.80
C GLN A 301 36.92 -14.87 -6.34
N ASN A 302 35.62 -15.13 -6.21
CA ASN A 302 34.95 -16.32 -6.72
C ASN A 302 34.46 -16.08 -8.16
N GLY A 303 35.20 -16.62 -9.14
CA GLY A 303 34.89 -16.46 -10.56
C GLY A 303 33.52 -16.99 -10.97
N ASP A 304 33.10 -18.14 -10.42
CA ASP A 304 31.80 -18.74 -10.75
C ASP A 304 30.65 -17.85 -10.26
N PHE A 305 30.78 -17.31 -9.04
CA PHE A 305 29.79 -16.39 -8.47
C PHE A 305 29.70 -15.06 -9.22
N ILE A 306 30.83 -14.56 -9.75
CA ILE A 306 30.83 -13.36 -10.61
C ILE A 306 30.04 -13.65 -11.89
N ILE A 307 30.26 -14.79 -12.55
CA ILE A 307 29.56 -15.16 -13.79
C ILE A 307 28.05 -15.26 -13.54
N GLU A 308 27.63 -15.81 -12.41
CA GLU A 308 26.21 -15.86 -12.02
C GLU A 308 25.64 -14.45 -11.78
N CYS A 309 26.36 -13.59 -11.05
CA CYS A 309 25.98 -12.20 -10.86
C CYS A 309 25.87 -11.44 -12.20
N GLU A 310 26.78 -11.66 -13.14
CA GLU A 310 26.75 -11.05 -14.48
C GLU A 310 25.54 -11.54 -15.28
N LYS A 311 25.24 -12.84 -15.27
CA LYS A 311 24.03 -13.39 -15.91
C LYS A 311 22.75 -12.82 -15.32
N LEU A 312 22.70 -12.68 -13.99
CA LEU A 312 21.56 -12.11 -13.29
C LEU A 312 21.39 -10.62 -13.63
N MET A 313 22.48 -9.85 -13.63
CA MET A 313 22.48 -8.45 -14.03
C MET A 313 22.06 -8.28 -15.49
N ASP A 314 22.52 -9.13 -16.42
CA ASP A 314 22.08 -9.06 -17.82
C ASP A 314 20.57 -9.31 -17.97
N LYS A 315 20.00 -10.26 -17.20
CA LYS A 315 18.54 -10.46 -17.15
C LYS A 315 17.83 -9.19 -16.67
N TRP A 316 18.31 -8.57 -15.59
CA TRP A 316 17.74 -7.32 -15.07
C TRP A 316 17.85 -6.18 -16.07
N CYS A 317 19.01 -5.98 -16.70
CA CYS A 317 19.23 -4.96 -17.72
C CYS A 317 18.24 -5.12 -18.88
N LYS A 318 18.05 -6.35 -19.39
CA LYS A 318 17.08 -6.64 -20.46
C LYS A 318 15.63 -6.37 -20.05
N GLN A 319 15.26 -6.71 -18.81
CA GLN A 319 13.93 -6.38 -18.27
C GLN A 319 13.72 -4.87 -18.21
N ILE A 320 14.70 -4.14 -17.67
CA ILE A 320 14.66 -2.68 -17.56
C ILE A 320 14.58 -2.02 -18.94
N GLU A 321 15.39 -2.44 -19.89
CA GLU A 321 15.38 -1.92 -21.27
C GLU A 321 14.03 -2.13 -21.94
N LYS A 322 13.41 -3.31 -21.74
CA LYS A 322 12.06 -3.58 -22.25
C LYS A 322 11.03 -2.62 -21.65
N ILE A 323 11.06 -2.41 -20.34
CA ILE A 323 10.12 -1.49 -19.66
C ILE A 323 10.32 -0.06 -20.16
N LEU A 324 11.56 0.41 -20.25
CA LEU A 324 11.88 1.74 -20.78
C LEU A 324 11.35 1.89 -22.21
N ALA A 325 11.58 0.90 -23.08
CA ALA A 325 11.10 0.91 -24.46
C ALA A 325 9.56 0.92 -24.58
N GLU A 326 8.87 0.08 -23.81
CA GLU A 326 7.39 0.07 -23.74
C GLU A 326 6.85 1.40 -23.22
N SER A 327 7.58 2.03 -22.31
CA SER A 327 7.21 3.31 -21.73
C SER A 327 7.41 4.49 -22.70
N GLU A 328 8.44 4.45 -23.55
CA GLU A 328 8.75 5.50 -24.53
C GLU A 328 7.89 5.40 -25.79
N GLN A 329 7.16 4.28 -25.96
CA GLN A 329 6.34 4.03 -27.14
C GLN A 329 5.16 5.02 -27.24
N ILE A 330 5.03 5.67 -28.39
CA ILE A 330 3.90 6.55 -28.71
C ILE A 330 2.62 5.71 -28.71
N ARG A 331 1.70 6.04 -27.80
CA ARG A 331 0.41 5.38 -27.68
C ARG A 331 -0.51 5.81 -28.82
N ARG A 332 -1.07 4.84 -29.55
CA ARG A 332 -2.25 5.04 -30.40
C ARG A 332 -3.47 4.92 -29.52
N GLU A 333 -3.92 6.04 -28.98
CA GLU A 333 -5.15 6.09 -28.21
C GLU A 333 -6.35 6.25 -29.15
N ALA A 334 -7.52 5.77 -28.75
CA ALA A 334 -8.76 6.04 -29.47
C ALA A 334 -9.17 7.51 -29.27
N ASP A 335 -9.82 8.10 -30.28
CA ASP A 335 -10.21 9.52 -30.25
C ASP A 335 -11.22 9.86 -29.12
N ASP A 336 -11.84 8.86 -28.49
CA ASP A 336 -12.82 9.05 -27.42
C ASP A 336 -12.22 9.07 -26.00
N VAL A 337 -10.90 8.90 -25.87
CA VAL A 337 -10.23 8.89 -24.57
C VAL A 337 -10.21 10.31 -23.96
N GLY A 338 -10.87 10.45 -22.80
CA GLY A 338 -10.97 11.71 -22.06
C GLY A 338 -9.67 12.12 -21.33
N PRO A 339 -9.58 13.37 -20.84
CA PRO A 339 -8.35 13.91 -20.24
C PRO A 339 -7.96 13.22 -18.92
N SER A 340 -8.91 12.66 -18.17
CA SER A 340 -8.63 11.90 -16.94
C SER A 340 -7.76 10.66 -17.19
N ALA A 341 -7.84 10.07 -18.40
CA ALA A 341 -7.02 8.92 -18.77
C ALA A 341 -5.53 9.28 -18.86
N GLU A 342 -5.20 10.52 -19.23
CA GLU A 342 -3.82 11.02 -19.23
C GLU A 342 -3.24 11.02 -17.81
N LEU A 343 -4.00 11.51 -16.83
CA LEU A 343 -3.59 11.48 -15.42
C LEU A 343 -3.41 10.05 -14.91
N ILE A 344 -4.33 9.15 -15.23
CA ILE A 344 -4.25 7.72 -14.84
C ILE A 344 -2.98 7.10 -15.42
N HIS A 345 -2.68 7.34 -16.70
CA HIS A 345 -1.47 6.83 -17.33
C HIS A 345 -0.20 7.28 -16.60
N TRP A 346 -0.07 8.59 -16.31
CA TRP A 346 1.11 9.10 -15.62
C TRP A 346 1.22 8.56 -14.19
N LYS A 347 0.09 8.32 -13.50
CA LYS A 347 0.08 7.63 -12.19
C LYS A 347 0.58 6.20 -12.29
N GLN A 348 0.12 5.43 -13.29
CA GLN A 348 0.60 4.06 -13.53
C GLN A 348 2.10 4.04 -13.83
N ARG A 349 2.56 4.93 -14.72
CA ARG A 349 3.99 5.07 -15.06
C ARG A 349 4.83 5.42 -13.82
N MET A 350 4.36 6.35 -13.00
CA MET A 350 5.01 6.72 -11.75
C MET A 350 5.10 5.54 -10.78
N ALA A 351 4.03 4.75 -10.64
CA ALA A 351 4.01 3.56 -9.80
C ALA A 351 5.05 2.51 -10.29
N THR A 352 5.10 2.25 -11.59
CA THR A 352 6.08 1.30 -12.19
C THR A 352 7.52 1.71 -11.91
N PHE A 353 7.90 2.96 -12.19
CA PHE A 353 9.28 3.40 -11.99
C PHE A 353 9.66 3.57 -10.51
N ASN A 354 8.74 4.01 -9.64
CA ASN A 354 9.00 4.03 -8.20
C ASN A 354 9.25 2.62 -7.66
N ASN A 355 8.46 1.65 -8.12
CA ASN A 355 8.67 0.26 -7.72
C ASN A 355 10.00 -0.30 -8.21
N LEU A 356 10.43 0.05 -9.43
CA LEU A 356 11.73 -0.34 -9.96
C LEU A 356 12.87 0.30 -9.15
N LEU A 357 12.74 1.58 -8.77
CA LEU A 357 13.71 2.26 -7.90
C LEU A 357 13.80 1.59 -6.51
N GLU A 358 12.69 1.16 -5.93
CA GLU A 358 12.68 0.41 -4.67
C GLU A 358 13.42 -0.93 -4.80
N GLN A 359 13.19 -1.66 -5.89
CA GLN A 359 13.89 -2.92 -6.14
C GLN A 359 15.39 -2.74 -6.36
N ILE A 360 15.80 -1.71 -7.10
CA ILE A 360 17.22 -1.39 -7.30
C ILE A 360 17.92 -1.07 -5.98
N LYS A 361 17.21 -0.42 -5.05
CA LYS A 361 17.71 -0.10 -3.70
C LYS A 361 17.70 -1.29 -2.74
N SER A 362 17.08 -2.41 -3.11
CA SER A 362 17.04 -3.62 -2.29
C SER A 362 18.43 -4.08 -1.88
N SER A 363 18.56 -4.70 -0.70
CA SER A 363 19.83 -5.27 -0.22
C SER A 363 20.45 -6.22 -1.25
N ARG A 364 19.60 -7.04 -1.88
CA ARG A 364 19.99 -7.98 -2.92
C ARG A 364 20.60 -7.30 -4.14
N CYS A 365 19.93 -6.31 -4.73
CA CYS A 365 20.49 -5.59 -5.88
C CYS A 365 21.80 -4.87 -5.51
N ARG A 366 21.85 -4.26 -4.32
CA ARG A 366 23.08 -3.65 -3.80
C ARG A 366 24.23 -4.64 -3.64
N ALA A 367 23.97 -5.86 -3.18
CA ALA A 367 24.99 -6.91 -3.04
C ALA A 367 25.56 -7.33 -4.40
N VAL A 368 24.70 -7.61 -5.40
CA VAL A 368 25.14 -7.97 -6.77
C VAL A 368 25.95 -6.84 -7.39
N VAL A 369 25.46 -5.59 -7.29
CA VAL A 369 26.17 -4.40 -7.77
C VAL A 369 27.53 -4.23 -7.07
N GLY A 370 27.59 -4.42 -5.75
CA GLY A 370 28.81 -4.30 -4.95
C GLY A 370 29.89 -5.32 -5.30
N VAL A 371 29.48 -6.59 -5.50
CA VAL A 371 30.38 -7.68 -5.92
C VAL A 371 30.93 -7.40 -7.32
N LEU A 372 30.07 -7.06 -8.28
CA LEU A 372 30.50 -6.77 -9.66
C LEU A 372 31.37 -5.50 -9.76
N GLN A 373 31.14 -4.50 -8.90
CA GLN A 373 32.02 -3.34 -8.79
C GLN A 373 33.41 -3.71 -8.27
N SER A 374 33.47 -4.56 -7.24
CA SER A 374 34.73 -5.03 -6.66
C SER A 374 35.51 -5.93 -7.64
N ALA A 375 34.78 -6.72 -8.45
CA ALA A 375 35.33 -7.52 -9.54
C ALA A 375 35.71 -6.70 -10.79
N LYS A 376 35.39 -5.40 -10.84
CA LYS A 376 35.59 -4.52 -12.01
C LYS A 376 34.95 -5.06 -13.30
N SER A 377 33.78 -5.70 -13.17
CA SER A 377 33.03 -6.24 -14.32
C SER A 377 32.59 -5.11 -15.26
N LYS A 378 32.61 -5.36 -16.58
CA LYS A 378 32.14 -4.41 -17.60
C LYS A 378 30.63 -4.18 -17.54
N SER A 379 29.87 -5.14 -17.01
CA SER A 379 28.40 -5.10 -16.89
C SER A 379 27.92 -3.92 -16.05
N ILE A 380 28.76 -3.41 -15.14
CA ILE A 380 28.42 -2.29 -14.26
C ILE A 380 28.16 -0.98 -15.01
N ASN A 381 28.81 -0.76 -16.15
CA ASN A 381 28.66 0.48 -16.90
C ASN A 381 27.26 0.56 -17.51
N ARG A 382 26.78 -0.55 -18.08
CA ARG A 382 25.40 -0.69 -18.58
C ARG A 382 24.38 -0.53 -17.46
N TRP A 383 24.64 -1.13 -16.30
CA TRP A 383 23.76 -0.98 -15.14
C TRP A 383 23.64 0.48 -14.68
N LYS A 384 24.75 1.21 -14.59
CA LYS A 384 24.75 2.64 -14.19
C LYS A 384 23.99 3.53 -15.16
N ASP A 385 24.13 3.29 -16.46
CA ASP A 385 23.35 4.01 -17.49
C ASP A 385 21.85 3.77 -17.31
N LEU A 386 21.45 2.51 -17.13
CA LEU A 386 20.05 2.16 -16.92
C LEU A 386 19.49 2.71 -15.61
N ASP A 387 20.26 2.69 -14.52
CA ASP A 387 19.87 3.27 -13.21
C ASP A 387 19.63 4.79 -13.32
N ALA A 388 20.48 5.50 -14.07
CA ALA A 388 20.29 6.92 -14.36
C ALA A 388 19.00 7.16 -15.18
N ARG A 389 18.80 6.39 -16.26
CA ARG A 389 17.58 6.49 -17.10
C ARG A 389 16.30 6.20 -16.32
N ILE A 390 16.32 5.23 -15.41
CA ILE A 390 15.17 4.93 -14.53
C ILE A 390 14.90 6.12 -13.60
N THR A 391 15.94 6.69 -13.00
CA THR A 391 15.82 7.84 -12.11
C THR A 391 15.21 9.04 -12.84
N ASP A 392 15.65 9.30 -14.07
CA ASP A 392 15.09 10.36 -14.92
C ASP A 392 13.63 10.09 -15.28
N ALA A 393 13.28 8.86 -15.68
CA ALA A 393 11.91 8.47 -16.00
C ALA A 393 10.97 8.55 -14.78
N ALA A 394 11.46 8.23 -13.58
CA ALA A 394 10.70 8.36 -12.34
C ALA A 394 10.44 9.84 -12.00
N ASN A 395 11.45 10.69 -12.14
CA ASN A 395 11.32 12.14 -11.93
C ASN A 395 10.35 12.77 -12.94
N GLU A 396 10.45 12.38 -14.21
CA GLU A 396 9.53 12.77 -15.27
C GLU A 396 8.08 12.43 -14.90
N ALA A 397 7.83 11.16 -14.55
CA ALA A 397 6.49 10.70 -14.23
C ALA A 397 5.91 11.42 -13.00
N LYS A 398 6.74 11.64 -11.96
CA LYS A 398 6.36 12.37 -10.76
C LYS A 398 5.98 13.83 -11.04
N ASP A 399 6.78 14.54 -11.85
CA ASP A 399 6.49 15.93 -12.22
C ASP A 399 5.21 16.03 -13.04
N ASN A 400 5.04 15.15 -14.02
CA ASN A 400 3.84 15.12 -14.87
C ASN A 400 2.57 14.81 -14.05
N VAL A 401 2.61 13.85 -13.13
CA VAL A 401 1.49 13.59 -12.20
C VAL A 401 1.19 14.83 -11.38
N ARG A 402 2.20 15.51 -10.81
CA ARG A 402 2.00 16.72 -10.00
C ARG A 402 1.22 17.79 -10.77
N TYR A 403 1.62 18.08 -12.01
CA TYR A 403 0.95 19.10 -12.83
C TYR A 403 -0.44 18.66 -13.30
N LEU A 404 -0.59 17.43 -13.78
CA LEU A 404 -1.91 16.93 -14.22
C LEU A 404 -2.91 16.83 -13.07
N TYR A 405 -2.44 16.57 -11.84
CA TYR A 405 -3.29 16.56 -10.65
C TYR A 405 -3.91 17.95 -10.38
N THR A 406 -3.23 19.04 -10.73
CA THR A 406 -3.82 20.39 -10.64
C THR A 406 -5.00 20.59 -11.59
N LEU A 407 -5.09 19.78 -12.65
CA LEU A 407 -6.18 19.80 -13.62
C LEU A 407 -7.32 18.83 -13.31
N ASP A 408 -7.12 17.89 -12.39
CA ASP A 408 -8.05 16.77 -12.12
C ASP A 408 -9.46 17.25 -11.74
N LYS A 409 -9.53 18.34 -10.95
CA LYS A 409 -10.80 19.00 -10.60
C LYS A 409 -11.55 19.48 -11.84
N PHE A 410 -10.85 20.02 -12.84
CA PHE A 410 -11.47 20.47 -14.09
C PHE A 410 -11.90 19.27 -14.93
N PHE A 411 -11.13 18.18 -14.98
CA PHE A 411 -11.53 16.97 -15.72
C PHE A 411 -12.81 16.36 -15.16
N SER A 412 -12.94 16.28 -13.84
CA SER A 412 -14.18 15.85 -13.17
C SER A 412 -15.36 16.79 -13.47
N THR A 413 -15.09 18.10 -13.55
CA THR A 413 -16.10 19.11 -13.90
C THR A 413 -16.58 18.95 -15.35
N LEU A 414 -15.69 18.59 -16.28
CA LEU A 414 -16.01 18.41 -17.70
C LEU A 414 -16.93 17.21 -17.96
N ASP A 415 -16.85 16.14 -17.17
CA ASP A 415 -17.67 14.94 -17.37
C ASP A 415 -19.08 15.05 -16.76
N LYS A 416 -19.22 15.80 -15.65
CA LYS A 416 -20.45 15.81 -14.84
C LYS A 416 -21.38 17.00 -15.09
N ASN A 417 -20.87 18.11 -15.60
CA ASN A 417 -21.64 19.35 -15.65
C ASN A 417 -22.31 19.62 -17.00
N ASN A 418 -23.33 20.48 -16.97
CA ASN A 418 -23.93 21.01 -18.19
C ASN A 418 -22.96 21.97 -18.91
N PRO A 419 -23.17 22.22 -20.22
CA PRO A 419 -22.28 23.07 -21.00
C PRO A 419 -22.07 24.48 -20.44
N ASN A 420 -23.09 25.07 -19.79
CA ASN A 420 -22.99 26.42 -19.20
C ASN A 420 -22.01 26.45 -18.01
N ALA A 421 -22.13 25.49 -17.09
CA ALA A 421 -21.24 25.40 -15.93
C ALA A 421 -19.80 25.06 -16.34
N ILE A 422 -19.60 24.33 -17.45
CA ILE A 422 -18.25 24.15 -18.02
C ILE A 422 -17.71 25.49 -18.53
N ALA A 423 -18.54 26.27 -19.23
CA ALA A 423 -18.17 27.54 -19.83
C ALA A 423 -17.58 28.52 -18.79
N GLU A 424 -18.21 28.61 -17.62
CA GLU A 424 -17.73 29.41 -16.48
C GLU A 424 -16.33 29.02 -15.97
N ASN A 425 -15.93 27.76 -16.14
CA ASN A 425 -14.65 27.22 -15.67
C ASN A 425 -13.54 27.26 -16.73
N ILE A 426 -13.86 27.51 -18.01
CA ILE A 426 -12.89 27.63 -19.11
C ILE A 426 -11.75 28.62 -18.82
N PRO A 427 -12.00 29.83 -18.28
CA PRO A 427 -10.93 30.80 -18.05
C PRO A 427 -9.87 30.26 -17.08
N SER A 428 -10.33 29.62 -16.01
CA SER A 428 -9.48 29.01 -14.98
C SER A 428 -8.70 27.82 -15.52
N LEU A 429 -9.37 26.94 -16.29
CA LEU A 429 -8.73 25.81 -16.96
C LEU A 429 -7.62 26.27 -17.92
N MET A 430 -7.90 27.27 -18.76
CA MET A 430 -6.96 27.77 -19.75
C MET A 430 -5.71 28.39 -19.08
N ASN A 431 -5.89 29.14 -17.99
CA ASN A 431 -4.77 29.69 -17.24
C ASN A 431 -3.96 28.59 -16.53
N ALA A 432 -4.60 27.55 -16.00
CA ALA A 432 -3.89 26.41 -15.40
C ALA A 432 -3.02 25.69 -16.45
N ILE A 433 -3.56 25.42 -17.64
CA ILE A 433 -2.80 24.81 -18.75
C ILE A 433 -1.62 25.71 -19.17
N ARG A 434 -1.84 27.04 -19.25
CA ARG A 434 -0.76 28.00 -19.53
C ARG A 434 0.36 27.92 -18.49
N MET A 435 0.02 27.87 -17.21
CA MET A 435 1.01 27.73 -16.13
C MET A 435 1.80 26.41 -16.25
N ILE A 436 1.12 25.30 -16.56
CA ILE A 436 1.79 24.01 -16.77
C ILE A 436 2.77 24.08 -17.94
N HIS A 437 2.37 24.64 -19.08
CA HIS A 437 3.25 24.80 -20.24
C HIS A 437 4.48 25.67 -19.94
N SER A 438 4.29 26.72 -19.14
CA SER A 438 5.35 27.65 -18.75
C SER A 438 6.34 27.02 -17.76
N ILE A 439 5.85 26.36 -16.71
CA ILE A 439 6.65 25.97 -15.53
C ILE A 439 7.10 24.52 -15.60
N SER A 440 6.29 23.61 -16.15
CA SER A 440 6.65 22.19 -16.17
C SER A 440 7.96 21.97 -16.91
N GLN A 441 8.80 21.10 -16.37
CA GLN A 441 10.06 20.73 -17.00
C GLN A 441 9.85 19.63 -18.05
N TYR A 442 8.93 18.71 -17.77
CA TYR A 442 8.74 17.51 -18.56
C TYR A 442 7.43 17.51 -19.36
N TYR A 443 6.36 18.14 -18.88
CA TYR A 443 5.06 18.17 -19.57
C TYR A 443 4.90 19.35 -20.54
N ASN A 444 5.94 20.14 -20.78
CA ASN A 444 5.88 21.40 -21.53
C ASN A 444 5.96 21.24 -23.07
N SER A 445 6.06 20.03 -23.60
CA SER A 445 6.25 19.85 -25.04
C SER A 445 4.97 20.18 -25.82
N SER A 446 5.14 20.73 -27.03
CA SER A 446 4.03 21.03 -27.94
C SER A 446 3.14 19.81 -28.20
N GLU A 447 3.73 18.62 -28.31
CA GLU A 447 3.01 17.36 -28.54
C GLU A 447 2.10 17.00 -27.36
N ARG A 448 2.61 17.09 -26.13
CA ARG A 448 1.82 16.82 -24.90
C ARG A 448 0.69 17.82 -24.73
N MET A 449 0.96 19.10 -24.99
CA MET A 449 -0.07 20.13 -24.96
C MET A 449 -1.17 19.87 -26.00
N THR A 450 -0.79 19.55 -27.24
CA THR A 450 -1.74 19.24 -28.32
C THR A 450 -2.62 18.06 -27.92
N SER A 451 -2.02 16.96 -27.45
CA SER A 451 -2.73 15.78 -27.00
C SER A 451 -3.71 16.11 -25.87
N LEU A 452 -3.28 16.88 -24.87
CA LEU A 452 -4.15 17.30 -23.76
C LEU A 452 -5.34 18.14 -24.26
N PHE A 453 -5.12 19.11 -25.15
CA PHE A 453 -6.20 19.93 -25.71
C PHE A 453 -7.19 19.10 -26.52
N VAL A 454 -6.72 18.14 -27.34
CA VAL A 454 -7.58 17.22 -28.09
C VAL A 454 -8.46 16.40 -27.15
N LYS A 455 -7.90 15.86 -26.06
CA LYS A 455 -8.68 15.10 -25.06
C LYS A 455 -9.72 15.98 -24.36
N ILE A 456 -9.35 17.20 -23.98
CA ILE A 456 -10.26 18.16 -23.34
C ILE A 456 -11.43 18.52 -24.28
N THR A 457 -11.15 18.82 -25.56
CA THR A 457 -12.20 19.17 -26.53
C THR A 457 -13.08 17.97 -26.86
N ASN A 458 -12.52 16.76 -26.98
CA ASN A 458 -13.29 15.54 -27.17
C ASN A 458 -14.24 15.27 -26.00
N GLN A 459 -13.77 15.49 -24.75
CA GLN A 459 -14.64 15.40 -23.57
C GLN A 459 -15.74 16.45 -23.60
N MET A 460 -15.45 17.71 -23.94
CA MET A 460 -16.47 18.77 -24.08
C MET A 460 -17.54 18.39 -25.12
N ILE A 461 -17.12 17.86 -26.28
CA ILE A 461 -18.02 17.40 -27.33
C ILE A 461 -18.91 16.26 -26.82
N ASN A 462 -18.33 15.29 -26.12
CA ASN A 462 -19.08 14.17 -25.55
C ASN A 462 -20.09 14.63 -24.50
N THR A 463 -19.73 15.58 -23.65
CA THR A 463 -20.64 16.18 -22.67
C THR A 463 -21.77 16.94 -23.34
N CYS A 464 -21.49 17.75 -24.39
CA CYS A 464 -22.52 18.40 -25.20
C CYS A 464 -23.46 17.37 -25.86
N LYS A 465 -22.92 16.30 -26.47
CA LYS A 465 -23.71 15.23 -27.07
C LYS A 465 -24.63 14.56 -26.05
N ARG A 466 -24.11 14.26 -24.85
CA ARG A 466 -24.86 13.66 -23.74
C ARG A 466 -25.96 14.59 -23.24
N TYR A 467 -25.64 15.87 -23.07
CA TYR A 467 -26.56 16.91 -22.63
C TYR A 467 -27.72 17.13 -23.61
N ILE A 468 -27.42 17.20 -24.91
CA ILE A 468 -28.44 17.34 -25.95
C ILE A 468 -29.39 16.13 -25.94
N LYS A 469 -28.87 14.91 -25.79
CA LYS A 469 -29.64 13.66 -25.74
C LYS A 469 -30.31 13.37 -24.39
N ASN A 470 -30.08 14.18 -23.36
CA ASN A 470 -30.44 13.84 -22.00
C ASN A 470 -31.95 13.63 -21.85
N GLY A 471 -32.36 12.42 -21.45
CA GLY A 471 -33.77 12.05 -21.21
C GLY A 471 -34.55 11.42 -22.37
N CYS A 472 -33.99 11.28 -23.58
CA CYS A 472 -34.72 10.67 -24.71
C CYS A 472 -33.80 9.84 -25.63
N SER A 473 -34.32 8.71 -26.14
CA SER A 473 -33.61 7.88 -27.13
C SER A 473 -33.53 8.53 -28.52
N ARG A 474 -34.48 9.40 -28.88
CA ARG A 474 -34.48 10.14 -30.16
C ARG A 474 -34.51 11.64 -29.86
N LEU A 475 -33.70 12.42 -30.59
CA LEU A 475 -33.66 13.89 -30.42
C LEU A 475 -35.02 14.56 -30.64
N TRP A 476 -35.85 13.96 -31.51
CA TRP A 476 -37.14 14.51 -31.92
C TRP A 476 -38.25 14.35 -30.86
N ASP A 477 -38.00 13.54 -29.84
CA ASP A 477 -38.94 13.35 -28.72
C ASP A 477 -38.83 14.50 -27.70
N ILE A 478 -37.79 15.34 -27.80
CA ILE A 478 -37.54 16.50 -26.95
C ILE A 478 -38.34 17.70 -27.48
N PRO A 479 -39.03 18.47 -26.62
CA PRO A 479 -39.69 19.70 -27.03
C PRO A 479 -38.75 20.62 -27.81
N LYS A 480 -39.21 21.15 -28.95
CA LYS A 480 -38.38 21.96 -29.87
C LYS A 480 -37.65 23.11 -29.16
N GLN A 481 -38.32 23.80 -28.24
CA GLN A 481 -37.73 24.92 -27.50
C GLN A 481 -36.58 24.45 -26.60
N ASP A 482 -36.75 23.35 -25.88
CA ASP A 482 -35.71 22.79 -25.01
C ASP A 482 -34.52 22.30 -25.84
N LEU A 483 -34.76 21.65 -26.98
CA LEU A 483 -33.69 21.20 -27.87
C LEU A 483 -32.88 22.39 -28.42
N VAL A 484 -33.55 23.46 -28.85
CA VAL A 484 -32.89 24.68 -29.32
C VAL A 484 -32.05 25.31 -28.21
N ASN A 485 -32.59 25.41 -26.99
CA ASN A 485 -31.87 25.95 -25.84
C ASN A 485 -30.60 25.13 -25.54
N ARG A 486 -30.70 23.79 -25.50
CA ARG A 486 -29.54 22.91 -25.24
C ARG A 486 -28.44 23.05 -26.31
N ILE A 487 -28.84 23.22 -27.58
CA ILE A 487 -27.91 23.47 -28.68
C ILE A 487 -27.25 24.84 -28.54
N GLN A 488 -28.01 25.88 -28.17
CA GLN A 488 -27.48 27.22 -27.95
C GLN A 488 -26.46 27.27 -26.82
N GLU A 489 -26.72 26.58 -25.70
CA GLU A 489 -25.78 26.44 -24.58
C GLU A 489 -24.50 25.71 -24.99
N SER A 490 -24.63 24.62 -25.76
CA SER A 490 -23.47 23.90 -26.31
C SER A 490 -22.64 24.76 -27.27
N LYS A 491 -23.31 25.59 -28.08
CA LYS A 491 -22.65 26.55 -28.98
C LYS A 491 -21.94 27.65 -28.20
N LYS A 492 -22.55 28.15 -27.12
CA LYS A 492 -21.95 29.13 -26.21
C LYS A 492 -20.65 28.59 -25.62
N LEU A 493 -20.65 27.35 -25.12
CA LEU A 493 -19.45 26.69 -24.61
C LEU A 493 -18.32 26.65 -25.66
N ASN A 494 -18.61 26.23 -26.90
CA ASN A 494 -17.60 26.21 -27.95
C ASN A 494 -17.03 27.61 -28.26
N ASN A 495 -17.91 28.62 -28.33
CA ASN A 495 -17.48 29.99 -28.58
C ASN A 495 -16.60 30.53 -27.45
N GLU A 496 -16.95 30.27 -26.19
CA GLU A 496 -16.15 30.68 -25.04
C GLU A 496 -14.79 29.97 -25.01
N TYR A 497 -14.77 28.65 -25.26
CA TYR A 497 -13.52 27.89 -25.39
C TYR A 497 -12.59 28.50 -26.44
N GLN A 498 -13.07 28.73 -27.66
CA GLN A 498 -12.28 29.31 -28.74
C GLN A 498 -11.79 30.73 -28.39
N ALA A 499 -12.66 31.56 -27.84
CA ALA A 499 -12.31 32.92 -27.43
C ALA A 499 -11.19 32.95 -26.39
N TYR A 500 -11.29 32.13 -25.33
CA TYR A 500 -10.25 32.06 -24.29
C TYR A 500 -8.97 31.39 -24.77
N PHE A 501 -9.05 30.41 -25.67
CA PHE A 501 -7.87 29.80 -26.28
C PHE A 501 -7.09 30.83 -27.11
N HIS A 502 -7.76 31.56 -28.01
CA HIS A 502 -7.12 32.61 -28.81
C HIS A 502 -6.61 33.78 -27.96
N LYS A 503 -7.36 34.18 -26.93
CA LYS A 503 -6.93 35.22 -25.98
C LYS A 503 -5.65 34.81 -25.25
N THR A 504 -5.56 33.56 -24.81
CA THR A 504 -4.37 33.05 -24.12
C THR A 504 -3.19 32.92 -25.08
N LYS A 505 -3.43 32.45 -26.32
CA LYS A 505 -2.42 32.42 -27.37
C LYS A 505 -1.87 33.80 -27.71
N GLY A 506 -2.74 34.82 -27.80
CA GLY A 506 -2.33 36.22 -28.02
C GLY A 506 -1.47 36.78 -26.88
N LYS A 507 -1.88 36.55 -25.63
CA LYS A 507 -1.09 36.97 -24.45
C LYS A 507 0.31 36.34 -24.40
N LEU A 508 0.43 35.08 -24.83
CA LEU A 508 1.71 34.42 -24.94
C LEU A 508 2.57 35.11 -26.00
N GLN A 509 2.02 35.44 -27.17
CA GLN A 509 2.74 36.13 -28.25
C GLN A 509 3.26 37.52 -27.84
N GLU A 510 2.53 38.22 -26.97
CA GLU A 510 2.95 39.51 -26.41
C GLU A 510 4.05 39.38 -25.35
N SER A 511 4.12 38.23 -24.67
CA SER A 511 5.04 37.97 -23.57
C SER A 511 6.28 37.21 -24.08
N ALA A 512 7.31 37.95 -24.53
CA ALA A 512 8.53 37.36 -25.10
C ALA A 512 9.28 36.39 -24.16
N ASN A 513 9.09 36.52 -22.84
CA ASN A 513 9.71 35.66 -21.82
C ASN A 513 8.91 34.36 -21.54
N GLU A 514 7.68 34.22 -22.05
CA GLU A 514 6.86 33.01 -21.87
C GLU A 514 6.95 32.08 -23.09
N ARG A 515 6.89 30.76 -22.85
CA ARG A 515 6.91 29.76 -23.92
C ARG A 515 5.64 29.86 -24.78
N GLN A 516 5.84 29.98 -26.09
CA GLN A 516 4.78 30.17 -27.07
C GLN A 516 3.98 28.89 -27.34
N TRP A 517 2.66 29.02 -27.54
CA TRP A 517 1.81 27.93 -28.03
C TRP A 517 1.94 27.77 -29.55
N ASN A 518 3.02 27.10 -29.96
CA ASN A 518 3.35 26.84 -31.37
C ASN A 518 2.89 25.45 -31.83
N PHE A 519 1.75 24.97 -31.32
CA PHE A 519 1.14 23.72 -31.77
C PHE A 519 -0.06 23.98 -32.68
N ARG A 520 -0.33 22.97 -33.53
CA ARG A 520 -1.19 23.06 -34.71
C ARG A 520 -2.66 22.81 -34.40
#